data_AF-A0A418XLR2-F1
#
_entry.id   AF-A0A418XLR2-F1
#
_cell.length_a   1.000
_cell.length_b   1.000
_cell.length_c   1.000
_cell.angle_alpha   90.00
_cell.angle_beta   90.00
_cell.angle_gamma   90.00
#
_symmetry.space_group_name_H-M   'P 1'
#
loop_
_entity.id
_entity.type
_entity.pdbx_description
1 polymer ?
#
loop_
_entity_poly.entity_id
_entity_poly.type
_entity_poly.pdbx_seq_one_letter_code
_entity_poly.pdbx_strand_id
1 'polypeptide(L)'
;MDRVGAEAEKIQPASARVTATRAASRYPVRRLLCFLAGLLVAALGAADEPQGNDNQGNDKWLEPARSKLMHVIGGMPFFPHRANTTDNAVLNVKDFDDAQVCGACHTEIYRQWRSSMMAQAWDEPIYRALLKHASEATDGRVDNFCTGCHSPIGLTTGQITSELNRSSIEDSTKNHPMPGVDCETCHNISARTGLDNGAYVLSPRANGKPTKFGPRKDAVSPYHDTVYSALHTRSDFCATCHNVTHPFSSVAVERTYDEWLESPYSLNDETCQDCHMPGFAGKAAIMGPDREQVASHWFSGANATVLAYLGQHEGAQRARDMLARAAAIHFQQLPAAIMPGHYTSVAVKVANVGAGHKLPTGFPEGREIWIDFRVLDASGRELYRLGSIKDGKTENGTRNFKVRLGDKDGNELDVEVWNATQILSDNRILPKGYDTREFSFLVPADAVGPLTLTAELNYWPFSQKLADYLLGKDKLQVEISRMAKVTQSVPLSTNLPTAGTGGAASAVQF
;
A
#
# COMPACT_ATOMS: atom_id res chain seq x y z
N MET A 1 -61.37 6.75 14.73
CA MET A 1 -62.07 7.42 13.62
C MET A 1 -61.19 7.38 12.39
N ASP A 2 -61.33 6.49 11.42
CA ASP A 2 -61.82 5.11 11.35
C ASP A 2 -61.66 4.73 9.87
N ARG A 3 -61.34 3.43 9.64
CA ARG A 3 -61.35 2.65 8.37
C ARG A 3 -60.09 2.77 7.50
N VAL A 4 -59.24 1.77 7.31
CA VAL A 4 -59.35 0.27 7.19
C VAL A 4 -59.95 -0.23 5.87
N GLY A 5 -59.19 -1.11 5.21
CA GLY A 5 -59.57 -2.06 4.14
C GLY A 5 -58.52 -2.09 3.02
N ALA A 6 -57.49 -2.96 2.95
CA ALA A 6 -57.31 -4.40 3.13
C ALA A 6 -57.64 -5.28 1.90
N GLU A 7 -56.73 -6.25 1.67
CA GLU A 7 -56.78 -7.48 0.83
C GLU A 7 -56.45 -7.32 -0.67
N ALA A 8 -55.37 -7.86 -1.25
CA ALA A 8 -54.64 -9.15 -1.17
C ALA A 8 -55.36 -10.33 -1.86
N GLU A 9 -54.86 -10.78 -3.01
CA GLU A 9 -54.85 -12.22 -3.32
C GLU A 9 -53.78 -12.62 -4.36
N LYS A 10 -53.10 -13.73 -4.05
CA LYS A 10 -52.13 -14.47 -4.86
C LYS A 10 -52.84 -15.20 -6.01
N ILE A 11 -52.10 -15.64 -7.02
CA ILE A 11 -52.10 -17.02 -7.59
C ILE A 11 -51.11 -17.10 -8.78
N GLN A 12 -50.04 -17.89 -8.61
CA GLN A 12 -49.43 -18.76 -9.63
C GLN A 12 -49.99 -20.18 -9.34
N PRO A 13 -49.92 -21.22 -10.23
CA PRO A 13 -48.87 -21.48 -11.24
C PRO A 13 -49.38 -22.16 -12.55
N ALA A 14 -48.48 -22.46 -13.50
CA ALA A 14 -48.34 -23.82 -14.08
C ALA A 14 -47.32 -23.86 -15.24
N SER A 15 -46.48 -24.89 -15.21
CA SER A 15 -45.49 -25.28 -16.20
C SER A 15 -46.11 -25.91 -17.45
N ALA A 16 -45.44 -25.78 -18.60
CA ALA A 16 -45.38 -26.87 -19.59
C ALA A 16 -44.10 -26.77 -20.44
N ARG A 17 -43.28 -27.83 -20.37
CA ARG A 17 -42.23 -28.17 -21.33
C ARG A 17 -42.87 -28.61 -22.65
N VAL A 18 -42.34 -28.20 -23.80
CA VAL A 18 -42.27 -29.07 -25.00
C VAL A 18 -40.95 -28.80 -25.74
N THR A 19 -40.34 -29.91 -26.12
CA THR A 19 -39.07 -30.16 -26.79
C THR A 19 -39.04 -29.84 -28.28
N ALA A 20 -37.86 -29.38 -28.73
CA ALA A 20 -37.14 -29.64 -29.98
C ALA A 20 -37.87 -30.07 -31.27
N THR A 21 -37.52 -29.43 -32.39
CA THR A 21 -37.11 -30.16 -33.61
C THR A 21 -36.31 -29.27 -34.58
N ARG A 22 -35.16 -29.80 -35.01
CA ARG A 22 -34.35 -29.34 -36.16
C ARG A 22 -35.10 -29.62 -37.47
N ALA A 23 -34.95 -28.74 -38.46
CA ALA A 23 -34.98 -29.14 -39.86
C ALA A 23 -34.05 -28.25 -40.69
N ALA A 24 -33.04 -28.87 -41.28
CA ALA A 24 -32.20 -28.31 -42.32
C ALA A 24 -32.80 -28.68 -43.69
N SER A 25 -32.68 -27.79 -44.68
CA SER A 25 -32.69 -28.19 -46.09
C SER A 25 -31.88 -27.21 -46.94
N ARG A 26 -31.22 -27.78 -47.94
CA ARG A 26 -30.12 -27.25 -48.76
C ARG A 26 -30.59 -26.94 -50.20
N TYR A 27 -29.70 -26.21 -50.91
CA TYR A 27 -29.42 -26.19 -52.37
C TYR A 27 -30.10 -25.11 -53.24
N PRO A 28 -29.54 -24.72 -54.41
CA PRO A 28 -28.19 -24.97 -54.96
C PRO A 28 -27.46 -23.73 -55.57
N VAL A 29 -26.20 -23.98 -55.95
CA VAL A 29 -25.22 -23.13 -56.64
C VAL A 29 -25.36 -23.20 -58.19
N ARG A 30 -25.10 -22.08 -58.91
CA ARG A 30 -24.39 -22.02 -60.22
C ARG A 30 -24.00 -20.56 -60.55
N ARG A 31 -22.69 -20.22 -60.56
CA ARG A 31 -21.80 -19.97 -61.73
C ARG A 31 -22.15 -18.69 -62.52
N LEU A 32 -21.28 -17.77 -62.95
CA LEU A 32 -19.82 -17.61 -63.03
C LEU A 32 -19.61 -16.20 -63.63
N LEU A 33 -18.67 -15.36 -63.17
CA LEU A 33 -17.85 -14.48 -64.04
C LEU A 33 -16.79 -13.73 -63.23
N CYS A 34 -15.55 -13.87 -63.70
CA CYS A 34 -14.30 -13.33 -63.20
C CYS A 34 -14.27 -11.80 -63.18
N PHE A 35 -13.62 -11.15 -62.21
CA PHE A 35 -12.72 -10.01 -62.45
C PHE A 35 -11.82 -9.75 -61.23
N LEU A 36 -10.51 -9.88 -61.48
CA LEU A 36 -9.32 -9.25 -60.89
C LEU A 36 -9.11 -9.10 -59.36
N ALA A 37 -7.86 -9.44 -59.01
CA ALA A 37 -7.22 -9.45 -57.71
C ALA A 37 -7.17 -8.10 -57.00
N GLY A 38 -7.33 -8.15 -55.68
CA GLY A 38 -7.13 -7.04 -54.74
C GLY A 38 -7.24 -7.56 -53.31
N LEU A 39 -6.26 -8.35 -52.87
CA LEU A 39 -6.15 -8.83 -51.48
C LEU A 39 -5.74 -7.64 -50.59
N LEU A 40 -6.72 -7.05 -49.89
CA LEU A 40 -6.48 -6.23 -48.70
C LEU A 40 -7.28 -6.84 -47.54
N VAL A 41 -6.68 -7.85 -46.91
CA VAL A 41 -7.15 -8.32 -45.60
C VAL A 41 -6.56 -7.35 -44.58
N ALA A 42 -7.37 -6.40 -44.12
CA ALA A 42 -7.10 -5.66 -42.91
C ALA A 42 -7.16 -6.64 -41.74
N ALA A 43 -6.00 -7.11 -41.28
CA ALA A 43 -5.88 -7.84 -40.04
C ALA A 43 -6.15 -6.87 -38.87
N LEU A 44 -7.37 -6.94 -38.33
CA LEU A 44 -7.66 -6.48 -36.98
C LEU A 44 -6.91 -7.39 -36.00
N GLY A 45 -5.65 -7.04 -35.73
CA GLY A 45 -4.90 -7.62 -34.62
C GLY A 45 -5.43 -7.06 -33.31
N ALA A 46 -6.46 -7.69 -32.76
CA ALA A 46 -6.69 -7.63 -31.32
C ALA A 46 -5.51 -8.38 -30.68
N ALA A 47 -4.58 -7.63 -30.10
CA ALA A 47 -3.54 -8.19 -29.26
C ALA A 47 -4.19 -8.60 -27.93
N ASP A 48 -4.74 -9.81 -27.87
CA ASP A 48 -4.91 -10.52 -26.61
C ASP A 48 -3.50 -10.87 -26.11
N GLU A 49 -3.03 -10.16 -25.08
CA GLU A 49 -1.88 -10.61 -24.30
C GLU A 49 -2.24 -11.93 -23.61
N PRO A 50 -1.38 -12.96 -23.70
CA PRO A 50 -1.63 -14.21 -22.99
C PRO A 50 -1.52 -13.95 -21.49
N GLN A 51 -2.57 -14.30 -20.75
CA GLN A 51 -2.53 -14.41 -19.29
C GLN A 51 -1.42 -15.39 -18.91
N GLY A 52 -0.33 -14.85 -18.34
CA GLY A 52 0.78 -15.64 -17.80
C GLY A 52 0.31 -16.45 -16.59
N ASN A 53 0.44 -17.77 -16.69
CA ASN A 53 0.23 -18.71 -15.60
C ASN A 53 1.53 -18.81 -14.80
N ASP A 54 1.64 -18.02 -13.74
CA ASP A 54 2.86 -17.90 -12.93
C ASP A 54 2.84 -18.90 -11.77
N ASN A 55 2.87 -20.19 -12.10
CA ASN A 55 3.11 -21.28 -11.15
C ASN A 55 4.63 -21.55 -11.09
N GLN A 56 5.38 -20.72 -10.36
CA GLN A 56 6.76 -21.02 -9.97
C GLN A 56 6.94 -20.82 -8.47
N GLY A 57 7.53 -21.81 -7.81
CA GLY A 57 7.85 -21.80 -6.39
C GLY A 57 8.80 -20.66 -6.00
N ASN A 58 9.19 -20.62 -4.73
CA ASN A 58 9.94 -19.55 -4.04
C ASN A 58 11.22 -18.98 -4.71
N ASP A 59 11.60 -19.42 -5.90
CA ASP A 59 12.70 -18.87 -6.72
C ASP A 59 12.38 -17.50 -7.33
N LYS A 60 11.11 -17.07 -7.39
CA LYS A 60 10.73 -15.74 -7.92
C LYS A 60 11.33 -14.55 -7.17
N TRP A 61 11.80 -14.77 -5.94
CA TRP A 61 12.42 -13.75 -5.10
C TRP A 61 13.93 -13.60 -5.34
N LEU A 62 14.56 -14.53 -6.05
CA LEU A 62 15.99 -14.50 -6.36
C LEU A 62 16.30 -13.78 -7.68
N GLU A 63 15.31 -13.63 -8.56
CA GLU A 63 15.41 -12.87 -9.80
C GLU A 63 14.05 -12.17 -10.07
N PRO A 64 13.73 -11.08 -9.35
CA PRO A 64 12.53 -10.28 -9.64
C PRO A 64 12.66 -9.70 -11.06
N ALA A 65 12.10 -10.45 -12.02
CA ALA A 65 12.09 -10.24 -13.46
C ALA A 65 13.05 -9.14 -13.91
N ARG A 66 14.33 -9.46 -14.17
CA ARG A 66 15.24 -8.52 -14.86
C ARG A 66 14.50 -7.97 -16.06
N SER A 67 14.38 -6.65 -16.14
CA SER A 67 13.64 -6.00 -17.22
C SER A 67 14.10 -6.61 -18.55
N LYS A 68 13.16 -7.00 -19.42
CA LYS A 68 13.49 -7.49 -20.77
C LYS A 68 14.39 -6.49 -21.53
N LEU A 69 14.35 -5.22 -21.11
CA LEU A 69 15.15 -4.12 -21.64
C LEU A 69 16.59 -4.06 -21.10
N MET A 70 16.95 -4.81 -20.06
CA MET A 70 18.33 -4.86 -19.54
C MET A 70 19.34 -5.35 -20.57
N HIS A 71 18.89 -6.17 -21.53
CA HIS A 71 19.73 -6.70 -22.60
C HIS A 71 19.67 -5.88 -23.90
N VAL A 72 18.88 -4.79 -23.92
CA VAL A 72 18.72 -3.91 -25.08
C VAL A 72 19.60 -2.68 -24.89
N ILE A 73 20.57 -2.47 -25.78
CA ILE A 73 21.41 -1.27 -25.78
C ILE A 73 20.51 -0.04 -25.93
N GLY A 74 20.59 0.90 -24.98
CA GLY A 74 19.71 2.09 -24.95
C GLY A 74 18.26 1.81 -24.53
N GLY A 75 17.93 0.58 -24.11
CA GLY A 75 16.58 0.22 -23.66
C GLY A 75 16.22 0.69 -22.26
N MET A 76 17.19 1.22 -21.50
CA MET A 76 16.97 1.77 -20.15
C MET A 76 17.56 3.19 -20.06
N PRO A 77 16.91 4.20 -20.68
CA PRO A 77 17.42 5.57 -20.74
C PRO A 77 17.56 6.22 -19.36
N PHE A 78 16.86 5.72 -18.34
CA PHE A 78 16.83 6.29 -16.99
C PHE A 78 17.39 5.36 -15.91
N PHE A 79 18.30 4.45 -16.28
CA PHE A 79 18.95 3.52 -15.34
C PHE A 79 19.53 4.26 -14.11
N PRO A 80 19.50 3.66 -12.90
CA PRO A 80 18.97 2.34 -12.52
C PRO A 80 17.44 2.21 -12.44
N HIS A 81 16.70 3.29 -12.66
CA HIS A 81 15.24 3.22 -12.74
C HIS A 81 14.81 2.61 -14.08
N ARG A 82 13.66 1.91 -14.09
CA ARG A 82 13.17 1.17 -15.27
C ARG A 82 12.13 1.95 -16.09
N ALA A 83 11.95 3.24 -15.78
CA ALA A 83 11.11 4.15 -16.55
C ALA A 83 11.50 4.11 -18.03
N ASN A 84 10.49 4.32 -18.87
CA ASN A 84 10.70 4.44 -20.29
C ASN A 84 9.73 5.44 -20.92
N THR A 85 9.96 5.75 -22.19
CA THR A 85 9.15 6.66 -23.01
C THR A 85 8.88 5.99 -24.36
N THR A 86 8.00 6.56 -25.19
CA THR A 86 7.56 5.92 -26.45
C THR A 86 8.72 5.58 -27.40
N ASP A 87 9.79 6.36 -27.38
CA ASP A 87 10.96 6.26 -28.25
C ASP A 87 12.27 6.05 -27.47
N ASN A 88 12.17 5.72 -26.18
CA ASN A 88 13.30 5.63 -25.25
C ASN A 88 14.14 6.94 -25.17
N ALA A 89 13.54 8.10 -25.47
CA ALA A 89 14.19 9.41 -25.39
C ALA A 89 13.74 10.21 -24.17
N VAL A 90 14.52 11.24 -23.83
CA VAL A 90 14.15 12.25 -22.84
C VAL A 90 13.00 13.11 -23.40
N LEU A 91 11.97 13.32 -22.60
CA LEU A 91 10.80 14.13 -22.95
C LEU A 91 11.06 15.62 -22.75
N ASN A 92 10.24 16.47 -23.36
CA ASN A 92 10.32 17.91 -23.11
C ASN A 92 9.41 18.28 -21.95
N VAL A 93 9.85 19.20 -21.08
CA VAL A 93 9.01 19.75 -20.00
C VAL A 93 7.68 20.31 -20.55
N LYS A 94 7.70 20.87 -21.76
CA LYS A 94 6.53 21.43 -22.46
C LYS A 94 5.52 20.39 -22.93
N ASP A 95 5.84 19.10 -22.82
CA ASP A 95 4.91 18.02 -23.15
C ASP A 95 3.88 17.82 -22.03
N PHE A 96 4.11 18.42 -20.85
CA PHE A 96 3.28 18.28 -19.66
C PHE A 96 2.69 19.63 -19.23
N ASP A 97 1.45 19.59 -18.73
CA ASP A 97 0.79 20.72 -18.09
C ASP A 97 0.99 20.69 -16.57
N ASP A 98 0.90 21.85 -15.90
CA ASP A 98 0.80 21.86 -14.45
C ASP A 98 -0.54 21.23 -14.00
N ALA A 99 -0.52 20.45 -12.92
CA ALA A 99 -1.73 19.80 -12.41
C ALA A 99 -2.89 20.77 -12.11
N GLN A 100 -2.61 22.05 -11.83
CA GLN A 100 -3.62 23.10 -11.67
C GLN A 100 -4.45 23.32 -12.96
N VAL A 101 -3.86 23.14 -14.14
CA VAL A 101 -4.57 23.21 -15.43
C VAL A 101 -5.64 22.13 -15.47
N CYS A 102 -5.31 20.92 -15.02
CA CYS A 102 -6.28 19.82 -14.89
C CYS A 102 -7.39 20.20 -13.90
N GLY A 103 -7.02 20.81 -12.77
CA GLY A 103 -7.94 21.24 -11.70
C GLY A 103 -9.02 22.25 -12.13
N ALA A 104 -8.82 22.98 -13.23
CA ALA A 104 -9.83 23.89 -13.78
C ALA A 104 -11.08 23.13 -14.27
N CYS A 105 -10.92 21.92 -14.80
CA CYS A 105 -12.01 21.08 -15.28
C CYS A 105 -12.30 19.89 -14.36
N HIS A 106 -11.27 19.29 -13.75
CA HIS A 106 -11.35 18.13 -12.87
C HIS A 106 -11.32 18.53 -11.40
N THR A 107 -12.20 19.47 -11.02
CA THR A 107 -12.14 20.20 -9.74
C THR A 107 -12.11 19.29 -8.51
N GLU A 108 -13.04 18.34 -8.41
CA GLU A 108 -13.10 17.44 -7.26
C GLU A 108 -11.92 16.46 -7.24
N ILE A 109 -11.57 15.85 -8.38
CA ILE A 109 -10.41 14.94 -8.48
C ILE A 109 -9.11 15.65 -8.09
N TYR A 110 -8.90 16.87 -8.58
CA TYR A 110 -7.73 17.68 -8.25
C TYR A 110 -7.66 17.98 -6.75
N ARG A 111 -8.78 18.34 -6.12
CA ARG A 111 -8.87 18.58 -4.68
C ARG A 111 -8.46 17.34 -3.89
N GLN A 112 -8.93 16.17 -4.30
CA GLN A 112 -8.60 14.88 -3.67
C GLN A 112 -7.10 14.58 -3.81
N TRP A 113 -6.59 14.61 -5.04
CA TRP A 113 -5.18 14.33 -5.35
C TRP A 113 -4.23 15.27 -4.60
N ARG A 114 -4.52 16.58 -4.59
CA ARG A 114 -3.64 17.60 -3.98
C ARG A 114 -3.38 17.36 -2.50
N SER A 115 -4.29 16.67 -1.82
CA SER A 115 -4.20 16.29 -0.41
C SER A 115 -3.49 14.95 -0.14
N SER A 116 -3.09 14.23 -1.19
CA SER A 116 -2.50 12.89 -1.11
C SER A 116 -0.97 12.93 -1.01
N MET A 117 -0.38 11.81 -0.57
CA MET A 117 1.08 11.64 -0.59
C MET A 117 1.66 11.64 -2.01
N MET A 118 0.87 11.25 -3.04
CA MET A 118 1.33 11.29 -4.43
C MET A 118 1.63 12.73 -4.87
N ALA A 119 0.74 13.67 -4.54
CA ALA A 119 0.98 15.09 -4.82
C ALA A 119 2.17 15.67 -4.05
N GLN A 120 2.50 15.10 -2.89
CA GLN A 120 3.62 15.56 -2.05
C GLN A 120 4.91 14.77 -2.28
N ALA A 121 4.95 13.82 -3.23
CA ALA A 121 5.99 12.80 -3.30
C ALA A 121 7.40 13.38 -3.48
N TRP A 122 7.54 14.50 -4.18
CA TRP A 122 8.81 15.20 -4.34
C TRP A 122 9.19 16.01 -3.10
N ASP A 123 8.29 16.87 -2.61
CA ASP A 123 8.58 17.84 -1.53
C ASP A 123 8.45 17.24 -0.11
N GLU A 124 8.43 15.92 0.02
CA GLU A 124 8.30 15.24 1.30
C GLU A 124 9.64 15.28 2.08
N PRO A 125 9.67 15.79 3.32
CA PRO A 125 10.92 16.07 4.04
C PRO A 125 11.77 14.84 4.35
N ILE A 126 11.18 13.71 4.74
CA ILE A 126 11.94 12.50 5.05
C ILE A 126 12.57 11.91 3.79
N TYR A 127 11.80 11.82 2.72
CA TYR A 127 12.26 11.40 1.39
C TYR A 127 13.38 12.30 0.89
N ARG A 128 13.22 13.64 0.93
CA ARG A 128 14.24 14.57 0.45
C ARG A 128 15.54 14.45 1.25
N ALA A 129 15.45 14.25 2.57
CA ALA A 129 16.62 13.99 3.40
C ALA A 129 17.28 12.65 3.08
N LEU A 130 16.50 11.58 2.88
CA LEU A 130 17.00 10.26 2.48
C LEU A 130 17.63 10.30 1.08
N LEU A 131 17.01 10.99 0.12
CA LEU A 131 17.50 11.15 -1.25
C LEU A 131 18.86 11.85 -1.24
N LYS A 132 18.98 12.95 -0.48
CA LYS A 132 20.25 13.65 -0.32
C LYS A 132 21.31 12.72 0.26
N HIS A 133 20.99 12.02 1.35
CA HIS A 133 21.92 11.12 2.00
C HIS A 133 22.37 9.97 1.08
N ALA A 134 21.43 9.37 0.35
CA ALA A 134 21.69 8.33 -0.64
C ALA A 134 22.56 8.84 -1.80
N SER A 135 22.26 10.04 -2.31
CA SER A 135 23.00 10.67 -3.40
C SER A 135 24.45 10.95 -3.00
N GLU A 136 24.68 11.43 -1.78
CA GLU A 136 26.02 11.66 -1.23
C GLU A 136 26.77 10.34 -1.01
N ALA A 137 26.13 9.36 -0.37
CA ALA A 137 26.75 8.08 -0.02
C ALA A 137 27.10 7.22 -1.24
N THR A 138 26.35 7.37 -2.34
CA THR A 138 26.53 6.55 -3.55
C THR A 138 27.17 7.31 -4.70
N ASP A 139 27.59 8.55 -4.48
CA ASP A 139 28.04 9.48 -5.52
C ASP A 139 27.07 9.56 -6.72
N GLY A 140 25.78 9.71 -6.41
CA GLY A 140 24.70 9.87 -7.38
C GLY A 140 24.26 8.59 -8.10
N ARG A 141 24.86 7.43 -7.81
CA ARG A 141 24.54 6.15 -8.50
C ARG A 141 23.08 5.71 -8.35
N VAL A 142 22.36 6.17 -7.32
CA VAL A 142 20.94 5.87 -7.12
C VAL A 142 20.01 7.07 -7.38
N ASP A 143 20.52 8.18 -7.90
CA ASP A 143 19.74 9.41 -8.09
C ASP A 143 18.48 9.18 -8.93
N ASN A 144 18.61 8.54 -10.09
CA ASN A 144 17.47 8.23 -10.94
C ASN A 144 16.53 7.19 -10.30
N PHE A 145 17.06 6.28 -9.46
CA PHE A 145 16.28 5.22 -8.83
C PHE A 145 15.15 5.79 -7.98
N CYS A 146 15.50 6.68 -7.05
CA CYS A 146 14.58 7.24 -6.09
C CYS A 146 13.64 8.25 -6.76
N THR A 147 14.19 9.09 -7.63
CA THR A 147 13.44 10.17 -8.28
C THR A 147 12.43 9.66 -9.31
N GLY A 148 12.68 8.52 -9.95
CA GLY A 148 11.75 7.95 -10.92
C GLY A 148 10.39 7.53 -10.37
N CYS A 149 10.26 7.29 -9.07
CA CYS A 149 8.97 7.05 -8.42
C CYS A 149 8.41 8.31 -7.73
N HIS A 150 9.25 9.26 -7.33
CA HIS A 150 8.86 10.43 -6.54
C HIS A 150 8.68 11.73 -7.35
N SER A 151 9.32 11.83 -8.52
CA SER A 151 9.08 12.84 -9.55
C SER A 151 9.27 12.22 -10.95
N PRO A 152 8.33 11.37 -11.42
CA PRO A 152 8.45 10.66 -12.70
C PRO A 152 8.64 11.58 -13.90
N ILE A 153 7.93 12.73 -13.92
CA ILE A 153 8.11 13.75 -14.95
C ILE A 153 9.52 14.31 -14.88
N GLY A 154 10.02 14.64 -13.69
CA GLY A 154 11.37 15.17 -13.53
C GLY A 154 12.47 14.25 -14.02
N LEU A 155 12.33 12.96 -13.75
CA LEU A 155 13.24 11.95 -14.30
C LEU A 155 13.17 11.93 -15.83
N THR A 156 11.96 11.80 -16.37
CA THR A 156 11.77 11.58 -17.81
C THR A 156 12.02 12.81 -18.68
N THR A 157 12.03 14.01 -18.11
CA THR A 157 12.43 15.26 -18.78
C THR A 157 13.91 15.60 -18.59
N GLY A 158 14.68 14.76 -17.89
CA GLY A 158 16.11 14.95 -17.68
C GLY A 158 16.45 16.11 -16.73
N GLN A 159 15.52 16.51 -15.86
CA GLN A 159 15.72 17.61 -14.90
C GLN A 159 16.44 17.16 -13.63
N ILE A 160 16.56 15.85 -13.38
CA ILE A 160 17.22 15.32 -12.19
C ILE A 160 18.74 15.40 -12.33
N THR A 161 19.39 16.06 -11.37
CA THR A 161 20.85 16.06 -11.20
C THR A 161 21.22 15.76 -9.75
N SER A 162 22.47 15.36 -9.52
CA SER A 162 22.97 15.18 -8.16
C SER A 162 22.97 16.48 -7.36
N GLU A 163 23.19 17.65 -7.99
CA GLU A 163 23.05 18.93 -7.28
C GLU A 163 21.61 19.16 -6.80
N LEU A 164 20.62 18.89 -7.67
CA LEU A 164 19.20 19.01 -7.32
C LEU A 164 18.78 18.01 -6.24
N ASN A 165 19.28 16.78 -6.29
CA ASN A 165 18.97 15.76 -5.28
C ASN A 165 19.58 16.09 -3.91
N ARG A 166 20.72 16.80 -3.90
CA ARG A 166 21.42 17.21 -2.67
C ARG A 166 20.99 18.60 -2.17
N SER A 167 20.14 19.32 -2.90
CA SER A 167 19.63 20.63 -2.51
C SER A 167 18.50 20.54 -1.47
N SER A 168 18.29 21.63 -0.73
CA SER A 168 17.18 21.71 0.24
C SER A 168 15.83 21.83 -0.48
N ILE A 169 14.75 21.51 0.23
CA ILE A 169 13.38 21.67 -0.31
C ILE A 169 13.12 23.13 -0.68
N GLU A 170 13.57 24.09 0.14
CA GLU A 170 13.36 25.51 -0.11
C GLU A 170 14.06 25.97 -1.39
N ASP A 171 15.28 25.49 -1.62
CA ASP A 171 16.04 25.80 -2.84
C ASP A 171 15.40 25.15 -4.07
N SER A 172 15.03 23.87 -4.00
CA SER A 172 14.32 23.18 -5.08
C SER A 172 12.99 23.88 -5.38
N THR A 173 12.15 24.15 -4.39
CA THR A 173 10.84 24.81 -4.60
C THR A 173 10.99 26.17 -5.29
N LYS A 174 12.02 26.93 -4.93
CA LYS A 174 12.24 28.28 -5.46
C LYS A 174 12.86 28.28 -6.85
N ASN A 175 13.86 27.43 -7.09
CA ASN A 175 14.73 27.53 -8.25
C ASN A 175 14.49 26.40 -9.28
N HIS A 176 14.00 25.24 -8.82
CA HIS A 176 13.80 24.03 -9.62
C HIS A 176 12.53 23.28 -9.15
N PRO A 177 11.34 23.89 -9.25
CA PRO A 177 10.11 23.24 -8.81
C PRO A 177 9.84 22.00 -9.65
N MET A 178 9.59 20.88 -8.99
CA MET A 178 9.32 19.60 -9.64
C MET A 178 7.97 19.04 -9.18
N PRO A 179 7.17 18.46 -10.09
CA PRO A 179 5.95 17.79 -9.68
C PRO A 179 6.27 16.50 -8.93
N GLY A 180 5.40 16.13 -7.99
CA GLY A 180 5.35 14.78 -7.44
C GLY A 180 4.79 13.77 -8.45
N VAL A 181 4.03 12.80 -7.97
CA VAL A 181 3.24 11.90 -8.82
C VAL A 181 1.89 12.56 -9.09
N ASP A 182 1.74 13.16 -10.27
CA ASP A 182 0.59 14.00 -10.62
C ASP A 182 -0.30 13.41 -11.73
N CYS A 183 -1.27 14.22 -12.19
CA CYS A 183 -2.21 13.86 -13.24
C CYS A 183 -1.47 13.48 -14.53
N GLU A 184 -0.48 14.30 -14.89
CA GLU A 184 0.38 14.13 -16.05
C GLU A 184 1.29 12.90 -15.93
N THR A 185 1.65 12.49 -14.71
CA THR A 185 2.36 11.23 -14.51
C THR A 185 1.44 10.06 -14.84
N CYS A 186 0.34 9.90 -14.08
CA CYS A 186 -0.47 8.69 -14.15
C CYS A 186 -1.20 8.56 -15.49
N HIS A 187 -1.83 9.64 -15.95
CA HIS A 187 -2.65 9.62 -17.17
C HIS A 187 -1.85 9.73 -18.47
N ASN A 188 -0.51 9.79 -18.41
CA ASN A 188 0.34 9.62 -19.59
C ASN A 188 1.04 8.25 -19.63
N ILE A 189 0.78 7.34 -18.67
CA ILE A 189 1.31 5.97 -18.74
C ILE A 189 0.52 5.18 -19.79
N SER A 190 1.16 4.90 -20.93
CA SER A 190 0.53 4.16 -22.03
C SER A 190 0.68 2.65 -21.90
N ALA A 191 1.77 2.21 -21.27
CA ALA A 191 2.13 0.81 -21.09
C ALA A 191 3.06 0.63 -19.89
N ARG A 192 3.39 -0.62 -19.57
CA ARG A 192 4.46 -0.97 -18.63
C ARG A 192 5.36 -2.06 -19.23
N THR A 193 6.60 -2.12 -18.76
CA THR A 193 7.64 -3.06 -19.24
C THR A 193 8.06 -4.05 -18.15
N GLY A 194 7.50 -3.93 -16.95
CA GLY A 194 7.80 -4.73 -15.76
C GLY A 194 6.84 -4.41 -14.62
N LEU A 195 7.09 -4.99 -13.44
CA LEU A 195 6.23 -4.88 -12.25
C LEU A 195 6.99 -4.31 -11.05
N ASP A 196 8.08 -3.58 -11.27
CA ASP A 196 8.92 -2.99 -10.23
C ASP A 196 9.73 -1.80 -10.77
N ASN A 197 10.34 -1.03 -9.86
CA ASN A 197 11.35 0.00 -10.15
C ASN A 197 10.95 1.02 -11.22
N GLY A 198 9.65 1.38 -11.22
CA GLY A 198 8.99 2.32 -12.11
C GLY A 198 9.07 1.93 -13.58
N ALA A 199 8.85 0.65 -13.89
CA ALA A 199 8.78 0.11 -15.24
C ALA A 199 7.54 0.58 -16.05
N TYR A 200 7.17 1.85 -15.95
CA TYR A 200 6.12 2.51 -16.74
C TYR A 200 6.67 3.05 -18.07
N VAL A 201 5.79 3.25 -19.05
CA VAL A 201 6.08 3.95 -20.31
C VAL A 201 5.28 5.24 -20.36
N LEU A 202 5.95 6.39 -20.25
CA LEU A 202 5.30 7.70 -20.39
C LEU A 202 5.18 8.11 -21.86
N SER A 203 3.98 8.53 -22.23
CA SER A 203 3.62 8.92 -23.60
C SER A 203 2.67 10.13 -23.55
N PRO A 204 3.18 11.32 -23.22
CA PRO A 204 2.33 12.51 -23.04
C PRO A 204 1.60 12.97 -24.29
N ARG A 205 2.10 12.53 -25.46
CA ARG A 205 1.54 12.89 -26.76
C ARG A 205 1.37 11.65 -27.63
N ALA A 206 0.26 11.61 -28.37
CA ALA A 206 0.06 10.71 -29.50
C ALA A 206 -0.26 11.55 -30.74
N ASN A 207 0.37 11.23 -31.88
CA ASN A 207 0.18 11.97 -33.14
C ASN A 207 0.37 13.50 -32.99
N GLY A 208 1.30 13.93 -32.12
CA GLY A 208 1.61 15.34 -31.87
C GLY A 208 0.64 16.09 -30.93
N LYS A 209 -0.40 15.44 -30.40
CA LYS A 209 -1.40 16.05 -29.52
C LYS A 209 -1.30 15.55 -28.07
N PRO A 210 -1.62 16.37 -27.05
CA PRO A 210 -1.71 15.90 -25.68
C PRO A 210 -2.74 14.78 -25.59
N THR A 211 -2.37 13.66 -24.98
CA THR A 211 -3.21 12.45 -24.93
C THR A 211 -3.25 11.91 -23.51
N LYS A 212 -4.44 11.59 -23.00
CA LYS A 212 -4.63 11.01 -21.66
C LYS A 212 -5.21 9.61 -21.72
N PHE A 213 -4.60 8.69 -20.99
CA PHE A 213 -5.03 7.31 -20.83
C PHE A 213 -5.91 7.16 -19.59
N GLY A 214 -6.99 6.38 -19.69
CA GLY A 214 -7.86 6.16 -18.53
C GLY A 214 -8.87 5.04 -18.71
N PRO A 215 -9.64 4.73 -17.65
CA PRO A 215 -10.49 3.53 -17.61
C PRO A 215 -11.82 3.67 -18.38
N ARG A 216 -12.06 4.80 -19.07
CA ARG A 216 -13.36 5.14 -19.67
C ARG A 216 -13.29 5.10 -21.21
N LYS A 217 -14.23 4.38 -21.83
CA LYS A 217 -14.39 4.31 -23.30
C LYS A 217 -15.21 5.46 -23.88
N ASP A 218 -16.01 6.11 -23.03
CA ASP A 218 -16.93 7.21 -23.34
C ASP A 218 -16.34 8.59 -23.02
N ALA A 219 -15.06 8.66 -22.63
CA ALA A 219 -14.41 9.92 -22.33
C ALA A 219 -14.25 10.75 -23.60
N VAL A 220 -14.62 12.03 -23.51
CA VAL A 220 -14.43 13.04 -24.56
C VAL A 220 -13.98 14.32 -23.86
N SER A 221 -12.93 14.96 -24.38
CA SER A 221 -12.39 16.20 -23.85
C SER A 221 -12.18 17.21 -24.98
N PRO A 222 -12.49 18.50 -24.76
CA PRO A 222 -12.23 19.55 -25.75
C PRO A 222 -10.77 20.03 -25.75
N TYR A 223 -9.95 19.60 -24.78
CA TYR A 223 -8.59 20.13 -24.57
C TYR A 223 -7.49 19.11 -24.91
N HIS A 224 -7.69 17.83 -24.57
CA HIS A 224 -6.72 16.76 -24.82
C HIS A 224 -7.43 15.55 -25.43
N ASP A 225 -6.70 14.73 -26.17
CA ASP A 225 -7.23 13.45 -26.65
C ASP A 225 -7.38 12.47 -25.48
N THR A 226 -8.33 11.55 -25.58
CA THR A 226 -8.62 10.55 -24.54
C THR A 226 -8.55 9.14 -25.13
N VAL A 227 -7.81 8.25 -24.47
CA VAL A 227 -7.62 6.86 -24.90
C VAL A 227 -8.03 5.93 -23.77
N TYR A 228 -8.92 4.98 -24.08
CA TYR A 228 -9.24 3.91 -23.14
C TYR A 228 -8.02 3.03 -22.90
N SER A 229 -7.74 2.75 -21.64
CA SER A 229 -6.64 1.92 -21.19
C SER A 229 -7.12 0.88 -20.20
N ALA A 230 -7.07 -0.39 -20.59
CA ALA A 230 -7.34 -1.52 -19.69
C ALA A 230 -6.30 -1.62 -18.57
N LEU A 231 -5.09 -1.08 -18.78
CA LEU A 231 -4.07 -1.01 -17.74
C LEU A 231 -4.59 -0.20 -16.52
N HIS A 232 -5.31 0.90 -16.75
CA HIS A 232 -5.84 1.75 -15.68
C HIS A 232 -6.97 1.09 -14.86
N THR A 233 -7.46 -0.09 -15.26
CA THR A 233 -8.44 -0.87 -14.50
C THR A 233 -7.82 -2.06 -13.75
N ARG A 234 -6.49 -2.21 -13.77
CA ARG A 234 -5.78 -3.37 -13.21
C ARG A 234 -4.81 -2.93 -12.10
N SER A 235 -4.65 -3.75 -11.07
CA SER A 235 -3.70 -3.50 -9.97
C SER A 235 -2.24 -3.39 -10.42
N ASP A 236 -1.90 -4.02 -11.53
CA ASP A 236 -0.55 -4.03 -12.08
C ASP A 236 -0.14 -2.73 -12.77
N PHE A 237 -1.05 -1.75 -12.86
CA PHE A 237 -0.70 -0.34 -13.03
C PHE A 237 0.08 0.18 -11.82
N CYS A 238 -0.36 -0.13 -10.60
CA CYS A 238 0.27 0.34 -9.37
C CYS A 238 1.61 -0.37 -9.11
N ALA A 239 1.77 -1.60 -9.61
CA ALA A 239 2.98 -2.40 -9.46
C ALA A 239 4.23 -1.71 -10.00
N THR A 240 4.10 -0.82 -10.99
CA THR A 240 5.26 -0.10 -11.55
C THR A 240 6.01 0.64 -10.44
N CYS A 241 5.32 1.23 -9.47
CA CYS A 241 5.96 1.97 -8.37
C CYS A 241 5.91 1.23 -7.02
N HIS A 242 4.91 0.38 -6.79
CA HIS A 242 4.66 -0.27 -5.49
C HIS A 242 5.33 -1.65 -5.31
N ASN A 243 6.36 -1.91 -6.12
CA ASN A 243 7.35 -2.94 -5.90
C ASN A 243 8.73 -2.30 -6.13
N VAL A 244 9.62 -2.44 -5.15
CA VAL A 244 10.96 -1.85 -5.17
C VAL A 244 11.99 -2.94 -5.00
N THR A 245 12.76 -3.17 -6.05
CA THR A 245 13.88 -4.10 -6.09
C THR A 245 15.17 -3.30 -6.05
N HIS A 246 16.06 -3.63 -5.12
CA HIS A 246 17.36 -3.00 -5.06
C HIS A 246 18.11 -3.19 -6.40
N PRO A 247 18.56 -2.11 -7.08
CA PRO A 247 18.99 -2.20 -8.48
C PRO A 247 20.32 -2.94 -8.68
N PHE A 248 21.12 -3.11 -7.62
CA PHE A 248 22.43 -3.76 -7.71
C PHE A 248 22.51 -5.15 -7.03
N SER A 249 21.87 -5.35 -5.87
CA SER A 249 21.82 -6.63 -5.16
C SER A 249 20.59 -7.49 -5.51
N SER A 250 19.61 -6.95 -6.22
CA SER A 250 18.33 -7.62 -6.55
C SER A 250 17.44 -7.97 -5.35
N VAL A 251 17.77 -7.48 -4.15
CA VAL A 251 16.93 -7.68 -2.96
C VAL A 251 15.55 -7.06 -3.17
N ALA A 252 14.54 -7.80 -2.75
CA ALA A 252 13.18 -7.34 -2.64
C ALA A 252 13.01 -6.37 -1.44
N VAL A 253 13.19 -5.06 -1.68
CA VAL A 253 13.04 -4.03 -0.64
C VAL A 253 11.56 -3.84 -0.30
N GLU A 254 10.74 -3.59 -1.31
CA GLU A 254 9.29 -3.45 -1.17
C GLU A 254 8.55 -4.37 -2.14
N ARG A 255 7.49 -5.02 -1.66
CA ARG A 255 6.72 -6.03 -2.38
C ARG A 255 5.21 -5.89 -2.23
N THR A 256 4.71 -4.66 -2.14
CA THR A 256 3.29 -4.42 -1.89
C THR A 256 2.39 -5.04 -2.94
N TYR A 257 2.75 -4.94 -4.23
CA TYR A 257 1.96 -5.57 -5.28
C TYR A 257 2.02 -7.10 -5.20
N ASP A 258 3.21 -7.69 -4.98
CA ASP A 258 3.33 -9.14 -4.91
C ASP A 258 2.61 -9.72 -3.68
N GLU A 259 2.69 -9.03 -2.54
CA GLU A 259 1.93 -9.34 -1.32
C GLU A 259 0.43 -9.34 -1.57
N TRP A 260 -0.08 -8.42 -2.41
CA TRP A 260 -1.47 -8.39 -2.84
C TRP A 260 -1.79 -9.48 -3.86
N LEU A 261 -0.92 -9.69 -4.84
CA LEU A 261 -1.11 -10.65 -5.93
C LEU A 261 -1.28 -12.07 -5.38
N GLU A 262 -0.53 -12.41 -4.34
CA GLU A 262 -0.56 -13.71 -3.64
C GLU A 262 -1.72 -13.82 -2.62
N SER A 263 -2.45 -12.74 -2.39
CA SER A 263 -3.48 -12.68 -1.37
C SER A 263 -4.83 -13.24 -1.86
N PRO A 264 -5.74 -13.58 -0.94
CA PRO A 264 -7.12 -13.83 -1.28
C PRO A 264 -7.84 -12.66 -1.95
N TYR A 265 -7.35 -11.42 -1.88
CA TYR A 265 -7.99 -10.26 -2.51
C TYR A 265 -7.81 -10.30 -4.03
N SER A 266 -6.57 -10.53 -4.48
CA SER A 266 -6.26 -10.75 -5.90
C SER A 266 -7.06 -11.93 -6.47
N LEU A 267 -7.15 -13.05 -5.73
CA LEU A 267 -7.92 -14.22 -6.14
C LEU A 267 -9.44 -13.97 -6.25
N ASN A 268 -9.95 -12.91 -5.64
CA ASN A 268 -11.36 -12.51 -5.70
C ASN A 268 -11.57 -11.26 -6.60
N ASP A 269 -10.60 -10.94 -7.45
CA ASP A 269 -10.62 -9.78 -8.35
C ASP A 269 -10.79 -8.42 -7.63
N GLU A 270 -10.42 -8.33 -6.35
CA GLU A 270 -10.41 -7.07 -5.59
C GLU A 270 -9.10 -6.33 -5.88
N THR A 271 -9.18 -5.28 -6.70
CA THR A 271 -8.03 -4.53 -7.19
C THR A 271 -7.53 -3.49 -6.19
N CYS A 272 -6.30 -2.99 -6.41
CA CYS A 272 -5.78 -1.84 -5.67
C CYS A 272 -6.75 -0.65 -5.73
N GLN A 273 -7.34 -0.42 -6.90
CA GLN A 273 -8.25 0.69 -7.16
C GLN A 273 -9.55 0.57 -6.37
N ASP A 274 -10.07 -0.63 -6.13
CA ASP A 274 -11.33 -0.81 -5.38
C ASP A 274 -11.21 -0.28 -3.94
N CYS A 275 -10.05 -0.44 -3.32
CA CYS A 275 -9.77 0.02 -1.96
C CYS A 275 -9.14 1.42 -1.88
N HIS A 276 -8.23 1.76 -2.78
CA HIS A 276 -7.46 3.02 -2.72
C HIS A 276 -7.99 4.13 -3.63
N MET A 277 -8.89 3.80 -4.56
CA MET A 277 -9.62 4.75 -5.41
C MET A 277 -11.14 4.49 -5.36
N PRO A 278 -11.75 4.32 -4.16
CA PRO A 278 -13.16 3.96 -4.05
C PRO A 278 -14.03 4.95 -4.81
N GLY A 279 -15.04 4.43 -5.50
CA GLY A 279 -15.89 5.22 -6.36
C GLY A 279 -16.84 6.15 -5.59
N PHE A 280 -17.15 7.31 -6.17
CA PHE A 280 -18.12 8.26 -5.65
C PHE A 280 -19.07 8.75 -6.75
N ALA A 281 -20.30 9.08 -6.39
CA ALA A 281 -21.25 9.67 -7.34
C ALA A 281 -20.88 11.13 -7.63
N GLY A 282 -20.82 11.50 -8.91
CA GLY A 282 -20.50 12.85 -9.33
C GLY A 282 -19.98 12.92 -10.76
N LYS A 283 -19.19 13.96 -11.06
CA LYS A 283 -18.59 14.18 -12.38
C LYS A 283 -17.08 14.04 -12.31
N ALA A 284 -16.49 13.36 -13.28
CA ALA A 284 -15.04 13.31 -13.44
C ALA A 284 -14.48 14.68 -13.89
N ALA A 285 -15.25 15.44 -14.66
CA ALA A 285 -14.94 16.81 -15.07
C ALA A 285 -16.22 17.65 -15.08
N ILE A 286 -16.14 18.96 -14.87
CA ILE A 286 -17.30 19.86 -14.81
C ILE A 286 -18.19 19.81 -16.07
N MET A 287 -17.61 19.57 -17.25
CA MET A 287 -18.32 19.43 -18.54
C MET A 287 -18.79 17.99 -18.82
N GLY A 288 -18.44 17.03 -17.97
CA GLY A 288 -18.74 15.62 -18.16
C GLY A 288 -20.14 15.22 -17.68
N PRO A 289 -20.60 14.01 -18.05
CA PRO A 289 -21.84 13.46 -17.54
C PRO A 289 -21.71 13.11 -16.05
N ASP A 290 -22.84 13.11 -15.34
CA ASP A 290 -22.94 12.52 -14.01
C ASP A 290 -22.73 11.01 -14.09
N ARG A 291 -22.04 10.49 -13.09
CA ARG A 291 -21.70 9.07 -12.98
C ARG A 291 -21.92 8.62 -11.55
N GLU A 292 -22.42 7.40 -11.40
CA GLU A 292 -22.57 6.77 -10.08
C GLU A 292 -21.22 6.43 -9.45
N GLN A 293 -20.20 6.17 -10.29
CA GLN A 293 -18.88 5.71 -9.85
C GLN A 293 -17.77 6.50 -10.54
N VAL A 294 -17.31 7.61 -9.97
CA VAL A 294 -16.06 8.27 -10.32
C VAL A 294 -14.99 7.78 -9.36
N ALA A 295 -13.85 7.31 -9.88
CA ALA A 295 -12.76 6.84 -9.02
C ALA A 295 -12.20 8.01 -8.20
N SER A 296 -12.13 7.86 -6.87
CA SER A 296 -11.53 8.89 -6.04
C SER A 296 -10.00 8.88 -6.16
N HIS A 297 -9.40 10.05 -5.96
CA HIS A 297 -7.95 10.26 -6.06
C HIS A 297 -7.36 10.68 -4.72
N TRP A 298 -7.95 10.20 -3.62
CA TRP A 298 -7.42 10.44 -2.27
C TRP A 298 -6.13 9.67 -2.02
N PHE A 299 -5.97 8.51 -2.67
CA PHE A 299 -4.83 7.60 -2.51
C PHE A 299 -4.43 7.39 -1.05
N SER A 300 -5.43 7.23 -0.18
CA SER A 300 -5.22 7.22 1.27
C SER A 300 -4.39 6.00 1.66
N GLY A 301 -3.22 6.27 2.25
CA GLY A 301 -2.34 5.30 2.87
C GLY A 301 -2.30 5.51 4.37
N ALA A 302 -1.11 5.41 4.97
CA ALA A 302 -0.93 5.46 6.41
C ALA A 302 -0.12 6.67 6.94
N ASN A 303 0.37 7.57 6.07
CA ASN A 303 1.32 8.62 6.47
C ASN A 303 0.64 9.89 6.99
N ALA A 304 -0.05 9.79 8.14
CA ALA A 304 -0.72 10.93 8.77
C ALA A 304 0.27 12.02 9.21
N THR A 305 1.45 11.64 9.71
CA THR A 305 2.52 12.55 10.17
C THR A 305 2.90 13.57 9.09
N VAL A 306 3.32 13.09 7.92
CA VAL A 306 3.80 13.95 6.84
C VAL A 306 2.68 14.79 6.27
N LEU A 307 1.50 14.21 6.04
CA LEU A 307 0.36 14.95 5.53
C LEU A 307 -0.02 16.10 6.47
N ALA A 308 -0.03 15.86 7.79
CA ALA A 308 -0.31 16.91 8.77
C ALA A 308 0.78 18.00 8.77
N TYR A 309 2.06 17.61 8.68
CA TYR A 309 3.19 18.54 8.60
C TYR A 309 3.10 19.46 7.38
N LEU A 310 2.68 18.92 6.22
CA LEU A 310 2.50 19.66 4.97
C LEU A 310 1.13 20.37 4.87
N GLY A 311 0.38 20.47 5.97
CA GLY A 311 -0.92 21.15 6.03
C GLY A 311 -2.08 20.40 5.35
N GLN A 312 -1.87 19.15 4.91
CA GLN A 312 -2.88 18.29 4.28
C GLN A 312 -3.72 17.56 5.33
N HIS A 313 -4.40 18.31 6.20
CA HIS A 313 -5.11 17.76 7.36
C HIS A 313 -6.24 16.78 6.99
N GLU A 314 -6.95 16.99 5.88
CA GLU A 314 -7.96 16.04 5.40
C GLU A 314 -7.31 14.71 4.99
N GLY A 315 -6.21 14.75 4.23
CA GLY A 315 -5.44 13.56 3.87
C GLY A 315 -4.90 12.84 5.10
N ALA A 316 -4.39 13.59 6.09
CA ALA A 316 -3.92 13.03 7.35
C ALA A 316 -5.03 12.31 8.12
N GLN A 317 -6.24 12.90 8.18
CA GLN A 317 -7.37 12.26 8.83
C GLN A 317 -7.79 10.97 8.11
N ARG A 318 -7.85 10.99 6.78
CA ARG A 318 -8.14 9.77 5.99
C ARG A 318 -7.11 8.67 6.23
N ALA A 319 -5.84 9.02 6.41
CA ALA A 319 -4.80 8.06 6.75
C ALA A 319 -5.03 7.41 8.12
N ARG A 320 -5.42 8.19 9.14
CA ARG A 320 -5.81 7.65 10.46
C ARG A 320 -7.03 6.74 10.36
N ASP A 321 -8.04 7.15 9.60
CA ASP A 321 -9.26 6.36 9.42
C ASP A 321 -8.98 5.03 8.70
N MET A 322 -8.08 5.04 7.71
CA MET A 322 -7.62 3.84 7.01
C MET A 322 -6.89 2.88 7.96
N LEU A 323 -5.97 3.40 8.77
CA LEU A 323 -5.24 2.63 9.79
C LEU A 323 -6.18 1.99 10.82
N ALA A 324 -7.21 2.73 11.27
CA ALA A 324 -8.19 2.24 12.24
C ALA A 324 -9.06 1.09 11.71
N ARG A 325 -9.23 0.98 10.38
CA ARG A 325 -9.95 -0.13 9.73
C ARG A 325 -9.06 -1.28 9.29
N ALA A 326 -7.74 -1.10 9.27
CA ALA A 326 -6.81 -2.09 8.72
C ALA A 326 -6.59 -3.30 9.65
N ALA A 327 -6.68 -3.10 10.97
CA ALA A 327 -6.34 -4.13 11.96
C ALA A 327 -7.41 -4.30 13.05
N ALA A 328 -7.47 -5.50 13.61
CA ALA A 328 -8.20 -5.80 14.84
C ALA A 328 -7.24 -6.35 15.91
N ILE A 329 -7.49 -6.03 17.17
CA ILE A 329 -6.71 -6.50 18.32
C ILE A 329 -7.64 -7.08 19.40
N HIS A 330 -7.30 -8.27 19.90
CA HIS A 330 -8.08 -8.97 20.93
C HIS A 330 -7.17 -9.75 21.86
N PHE A 331 -7.60 -9.95 23.11
CA PHE A 331 -6.97 -10.94 23.98
C PHE A 331 -7.41 -12.35 23.56
N GLN A 332 -6.45 -13.26 23.43
CA GLN A 332 -6.73 -14.66 23.15
C GLN A 332 -6.77 -15.42 24.48
N GLN A 333 -7.99 -15.81 24.91
CA GLN A 333 -8.25 -16.57 26.14
C GLN A 333 -7.61 -15.95 27.40
N LEU A 334 -8.37 -15.09 28.08
CA LEU A 334 -7.95 -14.59 29.39
C LEU A 334 -8.26 -15.61 30.49
N PRO A 335 -7.41 -15.74 31.52
CA PRO A 335 -7.74 -16.55 32.68
C PRO A 335 -8.95 -15.97 33.41
N ALA A 336 -9.76 -16.84 34.02
CA ALA A 336 -10.93 -16.41 34.80
C ALA A 336 -10.55 -15.56 36.02
N ALA A 337 -9.37 -15.82 36.60
CA ALA A 337 -8.75 -15.02 37.64
C ALA A 337 -7.22 -15.15 37.55
N ILE A 338 -6.49 -14.12 37.99
CA ILE A 338 -5.02 -14.09 38.03
C ILE A 338 -4.55 -14.25 39.48
N MET A 339 -3.54 -15.10 39.71
CA MET A 339 -3.02 -15.34 41.07
C MET A 339 -1.94 -14.32 41.45
N PRO A 340 -2.09 -13.58 42.56
CA PRO A 340 -1.02 -12.76 43.11
C PRO A 340 0.22 -13.61 43.46
N GLY A 341 1.40 -13.00 43.37
CA GLY A 341 2.69 -13.64 43.68
C GLY A 341 3.20 -14.61 42.60
N HIS A 342 2.49 -14.78 41.49
CA HIS A 342 2.84 -15.71 40.42
C HIS A 342 3.07 -15.00 39.09
N TYR A 343 3.86 -15.63 38.22
CA TYR A 343 3.93 -15.22 36.83
C TYR A 343 2.64 -15.59 36.11
N THR A 344 2.16 -14.68 35.27
CA THR A 344 1.04 -14.90 34.36
C THR A 344 1.45 -14.54 32.94
N SER A 345 0.84 -15.20 31.96
CA SER A 345 1.00 -14.90 30.54
C SER A 345 -0.34 -14.51 29.94
N VAL A 346 -0.32 -13.51 29.06
CA VAL A 346 -1.47 -13.02 28.33
C VAL A 346 -1.13 -12.97 26.85
N ALA A 347 -1.96 -13.63 26.05
CA ALA A 347 -1.86 -13.67 24.61
C ALA A 347 -2.66 -12.53 23.97
N VAL A 348 -2.02 -11.74 23.12
CA VAL A 348 -2.66 -10.66 22.34
C VAL A 348 -2.62 -11.04 20.87
N LYS A 349 -3.80 -11.24 20.28
CA LYS A 349 -3.99 -11.53 18.86
C LYS A 349 -4.19 -10.24 18.08
N VAL A 350 -3.41 -10.05 17.03
CA VAL A 350 -3.53 -8.96 16.06
C VAL A 350 -3.87 -9.56 14.70
N ALA A 351 -4.93 -9.09 14.07
CA ALA A 351 -5.39 -9.57 12.76
C ALA A 351 -5.38 -8.45 11.73
N ASN A 352 -4.90 -8.76 10.52
CA ASN A 352 -5.09 -7.91 9.35
C ASN A 352 -6.48 -8.20 8.76
N VAL A 353 -7.38 -7.23 8.88
CA VAL A 353 -8.79 -7.38 8.51
C VAL A 353 -9.21 -6.48 7.35
N GLY A 354 -8.36 -5.51 6.99
CA GLY A 354 -8.69 -4.50 5.98
C GLY A 354 -7.68 -4.33 4.85
N ALA A 355 -6.49 -4.93 4.93
CA ALA A 355 -5.45 -4.75 3.91
C ALA A 355 -5.25 -6.01 3.07
N GLY A 356 -5.27 -5.84 1.74
CA GLY A 356 -5.01 -6.89 0.77
C GLY A 356 -3.53 -7.27 0.62
N HIS A 357 -2.64 -6.55 1.26
CA HIS A 357 -1.19 -6.79 1.32
C HIS A 357 -0.75 -7.01 2.78
N LYS A 358 0.55 -7.22 3.04
CA LYS A 358 1.03 -7.36 4.42
C LYS A 358 0.79 -6.08 5.22
N LEU A 359 0.70 -6.20 6.54
CA LEU A 359 0.45 -5.09 7.45
C LEU A 359 1.62 -4.93 8.45
N PRO A 360 2.38 -3.80 8.39
CA PRO A 360 2.34 -2.73 7.39
C PRO A 360 3.15 -3.06 6.12
N THR A 361 2.66 -2.71 4.92
CA THR A 361 3.41 -2.87 3.66
C THR A 361 4.32 -1.67 3.35
N GLY A 362 5.23 -1.80 2.38
CA GLY A 362 6.13 -0.74 1.90
C GLY A 362 7.20 -0.28 2.90
N PHE A 363 7.96 0.76 2.55
CA PHE A 363 8.97 1.48 3.36
C PHE A 363 9.47 0.76 4.63
N PRO A 364 10.20 -0.35 4.48
CA PRO A 364 10.56 -1.26 5.56
C PRO A 364 11.50 -0.67 6.62
N GLU A 365 12.20 0.41 6.29
CA GLU A 365 13.14 1.12 7.17
C GLU A 365 12.41 1.95 8.24
N GLY A 366 11.24 2.47 7.89
CA GLY A 366 10.47 3.34 8.77
C GLY A 366 9.26 2.67 9.39
N ARG A 367 8.48 1.92 8.61
CA ARG A 367 7.15 1.49 9.03
C ARG A 367 7.23 0.43 10.12
N GLU A 368 6.55 0.71 11.22
CA GLU A 368 6.42 -0.22 12.34
C GLU A 368 4.99 -0.19 12.85
N ILE A 369 4.43 -1.38 13.07
CA ILE A 369 3.27 -1.57 13.95
C ILE A 369 3.76 -2.27 15.20
N TRP A 370 3.30 -1.87 16.37
CA TRP A 370 3.63 -2.56 17.61
C TRP A 370 2.48 -2.55 18.61
N ILE A 371 2.57 -3.44 19.58
CA ILE A 371 1.63 -3.52 20.70
C ILE A 371 2.28 -2.82 21.91
N ASP A 372 1.60 -1.79 22.43
CA ASP A 372 1.84 -1.25 23.78
C ASP A 372 0.87 -1.95 24.73
N PHE A 373 1.39 -2.87 25.55
CA PHE A 373 0.62 -3.63 26.52
C PHE A 373 0.92 -3.14 27.93
N ARG A 374 -0.12 -2.77 28.67
CA ARG A 374 -0.04 -2.31 30.06
C ARG A 374 -1.01 -3.05 30.97
N VAL A 375 -0.60 -3.24 32.22
CA VAL A 375 -1.38 -3.87 33.29
C VAL A 375 -1.38 -2.94 34.50
N LEU A 376 -2.58 -2.51 34.90
CA LEU A 376 -2.80 -1.72 36.11
C LEU A 376 -3.55 -2.54 37.14
N ASP A 377 -3.26 -2.33 38.43
CA ASP A 377 -4.11 -2.83 39.51
C ASP A 377 -5.27 -1.83 39.81
N ALA A 378 -6.21 -2.20 40.67
CA ALA A 378 -7.37 -1.38 40.98
C ALA A 378 -7.06 -0.08 41.74
N SER A 379 -5.84 0.08 42.28
CA SER A 379 -5.37 1.33 42.86
C SER A 379 -4.80 2.29 41.80
N GLY A 380 -4.64 1.82 40.56
CA GLY A 380 -3.99 2.55 39.47
C GLY A 380 -2.49 2.32 39.37
N ARG A 381 -1.90 1.42 40.17
CA ARG A 381 -0.47 1.10 40.09
C ARG A 381 -0.17 0.28 38.84
N GLU A 382 0.81 0.72 38.06
CA GLU A 382 1.30 -0.02 36.89
C GLU A 382 2.14 -1.22 37.34
N LEU A 383 1.64 -2.42 37.08
CA LEU A 383 2.32 -3.67 37.41
C LEU A 383 3.25 -4.13 36.29
N TYR A 384 2.89 -3.81 35.04
CA TYR A 384 3.65 -4.20 33.86
C TYR A 384 3.37 -3.25 32.69
N ARG A 385 4.41 -2.96 31.91
CA ARG A 385 4.27 -2.37 30.59
C ARG A 385 5.37 -2.85 29.65
N LEU A 386 5.02 -3.11 28.39
CA LEU A 386 5.96 -3.37 27.31
C LEU A 386 5.42 -2.77 26.00
N GLY A 387 6.29 -2.05 25.28
CA GLY A 387 5.94 -1.34 24.04
C GLY A 387 5.92 0.18 24.20
N SER A 388 6.52 0.70 25.27
CA SER A 388 6.75 2.13 25.46
C SER A 388 7.81 2.67 24.49
N ILE A 389 7.76 3.99 24.26
CA ILE A 389 8.75 4.69 23.45
C ILE A 389 9.87 5.20 24.35
N LYS A 390 11.13 4.92 23.98
CA LYS A 390 12.34 5.35 24.66
C LYS A 390 13.32 5.88 23.61
N ASP A 391 13.86 7.08 23.84
CA ASP A 391 14.82 7.74 22.93
C ASP A 391 14.35 7.79 21.46
N GLY A 392 13.07 8.09 21.27
CA GLY A 392 12.45 8.25 19.95
C GLY A 392 12.23 6.94 19.16
N LYS A 393 12.35 5.77 19.80
CA LYS A 393 12.08 4.45 19.21
C LYS A 393 11.34 3.53 20.17
N THR A 394 10.81 2.42 19.69
CA THR A 394 10.21 1.38 20.55
C THR A 394 11.29 0.78 21.48
N GLU A 395 10.91 0.46 22.72
CA GLU A 395 11.83 -0.13 23.68
C GLU A 395 12.26 -1.55 23.28
N ASN A 396 13.39 -2.02 23.82
CA ASN A 396 13.91 -3.34 23.50
C ASN A 396 12.91 -4.45 23.90
N GLY A 397 12.79 -5.48 23.05
CA GLY A 397 11.85 -6.58 23.26
C GLY A 397 10.40 -6.26 22.90
N THR A 398 10.09 -5.04 22.42
CA THR A 398 8.76 -4.68 21.92
C THR A 398 8.23 -5.71 20.93
N ARG A 399 6.96 -6.09 21.08
CA ARG A 399 6.27 -6.98 20.16
C ARG A 399 5.80 -6.17 18.95
N ASN A 400 6.64 -6.10 17.93
CA ASN A 400 6.39 -5.36 16.69
C ASN A 400 6.15 -6.26 15.48
N PHE A 401 5.71 -5.61 14.40
CA PHE A 401 5.49 -6.14 13.07
C PHE A 401 6.19 -5.18 12.10
N LYS A 402 7.36 -5.59 11.61
CA LYS A 402 8.19 -4.84 10.67
C LYS A 402 9.07 -5.76 9.82
N VAL A 403 9.73 -5.19 8.83
CA VAL A 403 10.82 -5.85 8.11
C VAL A 403 12.14 -5.37 8.68
N ARG A 404 13.17 -6.21 8.60
CA ARG A 404 14.56 -5.86 8.90
C ARG A 404 15.39 -6.20 7.69
N LEU A 405 16.03 -5.20 7.11
CA LEU A 405 16.98 -5.37 6.02
C LEU A 405 18.40 -5.51 6.58
N GLY A 406 19.23 -6.26 5.87
CA GLY A 406 20.62 -6.50 6.24
C GLY A 406 21.59 -6.08 5.15
N ASP A 407 22.76 -5.62 5.56
CA ASP A 407 23.91 -5.45 4.70
C ASP A 407 24.56 -6.80 4.34
N LYS A 408 25.62 -6.76 3.53
CA LYS A 408 26.38 -7.95 3.10
C LYS A 408 27.00 -8.76 4.24
N ASP A 409 27.18 -8.16 5.42
CA ASP A 409 27.81 -8.76 6.59
C ASP A 409 26.76 -9.25 7.61
N GLY A 410 25.47 -9.00 7.36
CA GLY A 410 24.37 -9.40 8.23
C GLY A 410 23.99 -8.36 9.28
N ASN A 411 24.52 -7.13 9.20
CA ASN A 411 24.13 -6.06 10.12
C ASN A 411 22.79 -5.45 9.69
N GLU A 412 21.92 -5.15 10.65
CA GLU A 412 20.63 -4.48 10.39
C GLU A 412 20.85 -3.06 9.86
N LEU A 413 20.13 -2.72 8.80
CA LEU A 413 20.13 -1.39 8.20
C LEU A 413 18.92 -0.60 8.71
N ASP A 414 19.18 0.50 9.43
CA ASP A 414 18.14 1.40 9.93
C ASP A 414 17.80 2.54 8.94
N VAL A 415 18.72 2.87 8.02
CA VAL A 415 18.59 4.04 7.10
C VAL A 415 19.16 3.76 5.71
N GLU A 416 20.34 3.15 5.62
CA GLU A 416 21.12 3.06 4.38
C GLU A 416 20.67 1.92 3.45
N VAL A 417 19.47 2.04 2.90
CA VAL A 417 18.83 1.00 2.05
C VAL A 417 19.61 0.64 0.80
N TRP A 418 20.44 1.56 0.32
CA TRP A 418 21.33 1.36 -0.82
C TRP A 418 22.46 0.36 -0.54
N ASN A 419 22.62 -0.06 0.72
CA ASN A 419 23.54 -1.11 1.13
C ASN A 419 22.85 -2.47 1.34
N ALA A 420 21.53 -2.57 1.12
CA ALA A 420 20.76 -3.78 1.39
C ALA A 420 21.13 -4.92 0.45
N THR A 421 21.46 -6.08 1.03
CA THR A 421 21.78 -7.32 0.28
C THR A 421 20.95 -8.53 0.73
N GLN A 422 20.17 -8.39 1.81
CA GLN A 422 19.30 -9.45 2.30
C GLN A 422 18.15 -8.91 3.18
N ILE A 423 17.14 -9.77 3.38
CA ILE A 423 16.10 -9.59 4.39
C ILE A 423 16.51 -10.43 5.61
N LEU A 424 16.75 -9.78 6.76
CA LEU A 424 17.10 -10.47 8.00
C LEU A 424 15.86 -11.09 8.66
N SER A 425 14.73 -10.40 8.59
CA SER A 425 13.44 -10.91 9.08
C SER A 425 12.27 -10.14 8.50
N ASP A 426 11.14 -10.82 8.29
CA ASP A 426 9.84 -10.22 7.99
C ASP A 426 8.79 -10.91 8.87
N ASN A 427 8.27 -10.19 9.88
CA ASN A 427 7.25 -10.70 10.79
C ASN A 427 5.92 -9.96 10.64
N ARG A 428 5.70 -9.30 9.50
CA ARG A 428 4.47 -8.55 9.21
C ARG A 428 3.27 -9.49 9.03
N ILE A 429 2.08 -8.96 9.28
CA ILE A 429 0.84 -9.75 9.27
C ILE A 429 0.35 -9.91 7.83
N LEU A 430 0.20 -11.17 7.38
CA LEU A 430 -0.31 -11.49 6.04
C LEU A 430 -1.75 -11.00 5.80
N PRO A 431 -2.18 -10.79 4.54
CA PRO A 431 -3.58 -10.51 4.20
C PRO A 431 -4.56 -11.54 4.79
N LYS A 432 -5.64 -11.08 5.44
CA LYS A 432 -6.60 -11.92 6.22
C LYS A 432 -5.94 -12.80 7.30
N GLY A 433 -4.66 -12.60 7.56
CA GLY A 433 -3.87 -13.34 8.54
C GLY A 433 -3.95 -12.71 9.92
N TYR A 434 -3.35 -13.39 10.89
CA TYR A 434 -3.19 -12.89 12.24
C TYR A 434 -1.90 -13.42 12.85
N ASP A 435 -1.42 -12.74 13.88
CA ASP A 435 -0.31 -13.19 14.71
C ASP A 435 -0.67 -12.97 16.18
N THR A 436 -0.15 -13.81 17.06
CA THR A 436 -0.41 -13.78 18.50
C THR A 436 0.88 -13.57 19.26
N ARG A 437 0.91 -12.55 20.11
CA ARG A 437 2.07 -12.16 20.90
C ARG A 437 1.80 -12.38 22.38
N GLU A 438 2.69 -13.12 23.02
CA GLU A 438 2.64 -13.39 24.46
C GLU A 438 3.35 -12.31 25.27
N PHE A 439 2.71 -11.92 26.37
CA PHE A 439 3.23 -11.01 27.38
C PHE A 439 3.22 -11.71 28.73
N SER A 440 4.40 -11.91 29.31
CA SER A 440 4.58 -12.59 30.59
C SER A 440 5.09 -11.61 31.64
N PHE A 441 4.46 -11.59 32.81
CA PHE A 441 4.78 -10.67 33.89
C PHE A 441 4.48 -11.29 35.25
N LEU A 442 5.24 -10.85 36.26
CA LEU A 442 4.99 -11.21 37.65
C LEU A 442 3.88 -10.32 38.21
N VAL A 443 2.86 -10.92 38.81
CA VAL A 443 1.85 -10.18 39.57
C VAL A 443 2.32 -10.06 41.01
N PRO A 444 2.54 -8.84 41.54
CA PRO A 444 2.94 -8.68 42.93
C PRO A 444 1.93 -9.30 43.90
N ALA A 445 2.42 -9.87 45.01
CA ALA A 445 1.55 -10.49 46.02
C ALA A 445 0.60 -9.49 46.69
N ASP A 446 0.95 -8.20 46.67
CA ASP A 446 0.18 -7.07 47.22
C ASP A 446 -0.70 -6.38 46.16
N ALA A 447 -0.86 -6.95 44.96
CA ALA A 447 -1.69 -6.38 43.91
C ALA A 447 -3.16 -6.26 44.33
N VAL A 448 -3.81 -5.14 44.00
CA VAL A 448 -5.21 -4.88 44.33
C VAL A 448 -6.10 -5.22 43.13
N GLY A 449 -7.03 -6.15 43.30
CA GLY A 449 -7.91 -6.62 42.23
C GLY A 449 -9.13 -5.72 42.00
N PRO A 450 -9.73 -5.75 40.80
CA PRO A 450 -9.30 -6.49 39.61
C PRO A 450 -8.14 -5.82 38.88
N LEU A 451 -7.39 -6.58 38.07
CA LEU A 451 -6.38 -6.04 37.17
C LEU A 451 -7.04 -5.52 35.89
N THR A 452 -6.59 -4.37 35.40
CA THR A 452 -6.98 -3.81 34.10
C THR A 452 -5.86 -4.04 33.11
N LEU A 453 -6.13 -4.88 32.11
CA LEU A 453 -5.21 -5.22 31.02
C LEU A 453 -5.60 -4.37 29.82
N THR A 454 -4.65 -3.64 29.23
CA THR A 454 -4.88 -2.86 28.01
C THR A 454 -3.81 -3.15 26.98
N ALA A 455 -4.21 -3.51 25.77
CA ALA A 455 -3.33 -3.60 24.60
C ALA A 455 -3.76 -2.57 23.56
N GLU A 456 -2.84 -1.70 23.17
CA GLU A 456 -3.01 -0.69 22.13
C GLU A 456 -2.12 -1.05 20.94
N LEU A 457 -2.71 -1.20 19.76
CA LEU A 457 -1.99 -1.40 18.51
C LEU A 457 -1.67 -0.04 17.92
N ASN A 458 -0.39 0.26 17.78
CA ASN A 458 0.12 1.55 17.37
C ASN A 458 0.87 1.42 16.04
N TYR A 459 0.85 2.50 15.26
CA TYR A 459 1.57 2.64 14.00
C TYR A 459 2.31 3.97 13.96
N TRP A 460 3.47 3.97 13.31
CA TRP A 460 4.08 5.17 12.75
C TRP A 460 4.64 4.90 11.34
N PRO A 461 4.78 5.95 10.50
CA PRO A 461 5.42 5.80 9.18
C PRO A 461 6.95 5.68 9.27
N PHE A 462 7.53 6.18 10.36
CA PHE A 462 8.96 6.14 10.72
C PHE A 462 9.10 6.52 12.20
N SER A 463 10.18 6.10 12.85
CA SER A 463 10.43 6.46 14.24
C SER A 463 10.80 7.95 14.41
N GLN A 464 10.55 8.52 15.60
CA GLN A 464 11.02 9.88 15.93
C GLN A 464 12.55 9.98 15.83
N LYS A 465 13.26 8.92 16.23
CA LYS A 465 14.72 8.86 16.12
C LYS A 465 15.20 9.01 14.68
N LEU A 466 14.51 8.39 13.72
CA LEU A 466 14.84 8.52 12.29
C LEU A 466 14.59 9.95 11.80
N ALA A 467 13.44 10.54 12.14
CA ALA A 467 13.14 11.93 11.79
C ALA A 467 14.17 12.91 12.36
N ASP A 468 14.53 12.76 13.63
CA ASP A 468 15.55 13.59 14.29
C ASP A 468 16.94 13.41 13.68
N TYR A 469 17.29 12.19 13.24
CA TYR A 469 18.56 11.91 12.56
C TYR A 469 18.63 12.61 11.21
N LEU A 470 17.56 12.54 10.41
CA LEU A 470 17.53 13.07 9.04
C LEU A 470 17.34 14.60 8.99
N LEU A 471 16.47 15.13 9.83
CA LEU A 471 16.04 16.54 9.77
C LEU A 471 16.69 17.39 10.88
N GLY A 472 17.18 16.75 11.93
CA GLY A 472 17.52 17.40 13.20
C GLY A 472 16.35 17.41 14.18
N LYS A 473 16.68 17.53 15.47
CA LYS A 473 15.70 17.54 16.56
C LYS A 473 14.68 18.67 16.41
N ASP A 474 13.45 18.39 16.84
CA ASP A 474 12.33 19.34 16.92
C ASP A 474 11.88 19.91 15.56
N LYS A 475 12.34 19.34 14.43
CA LYS A 475 11.93 19.76 13.07
C LYS A 475 10.64 19.10 12.59
N LEU A 476 10.40 17.87 13.02
CA LEU A 476 9.21 17.10 12.71
C LEU A 476 8.84 16.25 13.92
N GLN A 477 7.63 16.45 14.45
CA GLN A 477 7.08 15.55 15.46
C GLN A 477 6.37 14.40 14.78
N VAL A 478 6.83 13.18 15.02
CA VAL A 478 6.20 11.97 14.52
C VAL A 478 4.92 11.70 15.31
N GLU A 479 3.81 11.54 14.59
CA GLU A 479 2.56 11.08 15.16
C GLU A 479 2.58 9.55 15.34
N ILE A 480 2.17 9.09 16.52
CA ILE A 480 1.83 7.68 16.77
C ILE A 480 0.32 7.54 16.58
N SER A 481 -0.09 6.90 15.49
CA SER A 481 -1.50 6.65 15.22
C SER A 481 -1.91 5.33 15.88
N ARG A 482 -2.87 5.41 16.80
CA ARG A 482 -3.48 4.21 17.41
C ARG A 482 -4.45 3.57 16.43
N MET A 483 -4.14 2.37 15.96
CA MET A 483 -4.96 1.60 15.03
C MET A 483 -6.15 0.96 15.74
N ALA A 484 -5.91 0.30 16.87
CA ALA A 484 -6.93 -0.43 17.61
C ALA A 484 -6.58 -0.52 19.09
N LYS A 485 -7.57 -0.81 19.93
CA LYS A 485 -7.39 -0.96 21.37
C LYS A 485 -8.34 -2.02 21.91
N VAL A 486 -7.84 -2.81 22.85
CA VAL A 486 -8.66 -3.70 23.69
C VAL A 486 -8.28 -3.50 25.16
N THR A 487 -9.30 -3.42 26.01
CA THR A 487 -9.14 -3.35 27.46
C THR A 487 -10.05 -4.39 28.10
N GLN A 488 -9.51 -5.13 29.08
CA GLN A 488 -10.26 -6.12 29.84
C GLN A 488 -9.93 -6.03 31.34
N SER A 489 -10.92 -6.34 32.17
CA SER A 489 -10.75 -6.46 33.61
C SER A 489 -10.72 -7.93 34.00
N VAL A 490 -9.71 -8.34 34.77
CA VAL A 490 -9.54 -9.73 35.21
C VAL A 490 -9.40 -9.74 36.74
N PRO A 491 -10.24 -10.49 37.47
CA PRO A 491 -10.18 -10.52 38.93
C PRO A 491 -8.90 -11.20 39.42
N LEU A 492 -8.49 -10.86 40.64
CA LEU A 492 -7.45 -11.62 41.34
C LEU A 492 -8.08 -12.83 42.05
N SER A 493 -7.36 -13.95 42.09
CA SER A 493 -7.76 -15.12 42.87
C SER A 493 -7.76 -14.79 44.35
N THR A 494 -8.84 -15.13 45.07
CA THR A 494 -8.95 -14.98 46.52
C THR A 494 -8.30 -16.13 47.30
N ASN A 495 -7.85 -17.18 46.62
CA ASN A 495 -7.23 -18.34 47.25
C ASN A 495 -5.72 -18.12 47.39
N LEU A 496 -5.28 -17.69 48.57
CA LEU A 496 -3.93 -17.98 49.05
C LEU A 496 -3.73 -19.50 49.06
N PRO A 497 -2.56 -20.05 48.68
CA PRO A 497 -2.24 -21.42 49.00
C PRO A 497 -2.30 -21.53 50.53
N THR A 498 -3.29 -22.24 51.05
CA THR A 498 -3.26 -22.67 52.44
C THR A 498 -1.98 -23.46 52.62
N ALA A 499 -1.00 -22.90 53.34
CA ALA A 499 0.10 -23.67 53.88
C ALA A 499 -0.53 -24.78 54.71
N GLY A 500 -0.56 -25.99 54.16
CA GLY A 500 -1.09 -27.17 54.83
C GLY A 500 -0.20 -27.46 56.04
N THR A 501 -0.62 -26.99 57.20
CA THR A 501 -0.09 -27.42 58.48
C THR A 501 -0.56 -28.85 58.73
N GLY A 502 0.41 -29.77 58.77
CA GLY A 502 0.43 -30.94 59.64
C GLY A 502 -0.78 -31.87 59.62
N GLY A 503 -0.69 -32.93 58.82
CA GLY A 503 -1.43 -34.17 59.00
C GLY A 503 -0.47 -35.35 58.90
N ALA A 504 0.34 -35.58 59.92
CA ALA A 504 1.02 -36.85 60.08
C ALA A 504 -0.02 -37.93 60.44
N ALA A 505 -0.26 -38.90 59.55
CA ALA A 505 -0.67 -40.25 59.94
C ALA A 505 -0.56 -41.26 58.80
N SER A 506 0.25 -42.27 59.10
CA SER A 506 0.08 -43.69 58.79
C SER A 506 0.62 -44.26 57.46
N ALA A 507 1.69 -45.02 57.65
CA ALA A 507 2.16 -46.09 56.79
C ALA A 507 1.05 -47.08 56.43
N VAL A 508 1.10 -47.59 55.20
CA VAL A 508 0.74 -48.97 54.86
C VAL A 508 1.71 -49.45 53.76
N GLN A 509 2.45 -50.50 54.09
CA GLN A 509 3.18 -51.36 53.14
C GLN A 509 2.20 -52.02 52.17
N PHE A 510 2.52 -52.05 50.88
CA PHE A 510 2.78 -53.26 50.09
C PHE A 510 3.41 -52.89 48.75
#